data_AF-A0A2D5S9A8-F1
#
_entry.id   AF-A0A2D5S9A8-F1
#
_cell.length_a   1.000
_cell.length_b   1.000
_cell.length_c   1.000
_cell.angle_alpha   90.00
_cell.angle_beta   90.00
_cell.angle_gamma   90.00
#
_symmetry.space_group_name_H-M   'P 1'
#
loop_
_entity.id
_entity.type
_entity.pdbx_description
1 polymer ?
#
loop_
_entity_poly.entity_id
_entity_poly.type
_entity_poly.pdbx_seq_one_letter_code
_entity_poly.pdbx_strand_id
1 'polypeptide(L)'
;MSPFGVKAGLVDARIESANRIVIKTKNVRKLSVWLHPLMVDFSKPIRISLNGKESSHNAAANLLDAIRSYERRRDWSLTYHAEITLDCVED
;
A
#
# COMPACT_ATOMS: atom_id res chain seq x y z
N MET A 1 -29.30 21.83 7.43
CA MET A 1 -28.78 20.50 7.79
C MET A 1 -28.87 19.64 6.54
N SER A 2 -27.83 19.61 5.71
CA SER A 2 -27.88 18.91 4.41
C SER A 2 -27.79 17.40 4.62
N PRO A 3 -28.63 16.57 3.96
CA PRO A 3 -28.73 15.14 4.22
C PRO A 3 -27.60 14.29 3.58
N PHE A 4 -26.54 14.92 3.06
CA PHE A 4 -25.47 14.24 2.31
C PHE A 4 -24.12 14.49 2.96
N GLY A 5 -23.82 13.75 4.03
CA GLY A 5 -22.47 13.70 4.59
C GLY A 5 -21.58 12.82 3.71
N VAL A 6 -20.61 13.43 3.02
CA VAL A 6 -19.58 12.67 2.29
C VAL A 6 -18.76 11.89 3.32
N LYS A 7 -18.79 10.56 3.25
CA LYS A 7 -17.98 9.71 4.13
C LYS A 7 -16.52 9.75 3.66
N ALA A 8 -15.61 10.14 4.55
CA ALA A 8 -14.19 10.11 4.25
C ALA A 8 -13.65 8.67 4.13
N GLY A 9 -12.64 8.50 3.28
CA GLY A 9 -11.83 7.29 3.22
C GLY A 9 -10.78 7.30 4.33
N LEU A 10 -10.59 6.17 5.01
CA LEU A 10 -9.55 6.00 6.02
C LEU A 10 -8.69 4.79 5.68
N VAL A 11 -7.38 4.94 5.82
CA VAL A 11 -6.38 3.88 5.68
C VAL A 11 -5.47 3.93 6.90
N ASP A 12 -5.35 2.82 7.60
CA ASP A 12 -4.37 2.58 8.65
C ASP A 12 -3.52 1.39 8.22
N ALA A 13 -2.20 1.60 8.13
CA ALA A 13 -1.27 0.59 7.64
C ALA A 13 -0.02 0.55 8.52
N ARG A 14 0.45 -0.67 8.83
CA ARG A 14 1.68 -0.90 9.57
C ARG A 14 2.44 -2.11 9.04
N ILE A 15 3.76 -2.05 9.17
CA ILE A 15 4.63 -3.23 8.99
C ILE A 15 4.65 -3.96 10.33
N GLU A 16 4.14 -5.19 10.37
CA GLU A 16 4.10 -5.99 11.60
C GLU A 16 5.37 -6.82 11.78
N SER A 17 5.95 -7.29 10.69
CA SER A 17 7.24 -7.98 10.65
C SER A 17 7.88 -7.79 9.28
N ALA A 18 9.10 -8.30 9.09
CA ALA A 18 9.70 -8.41 7.76
C ALA A 18 8.70 -9.08 6.79
N ASN A 19 8.41 -8.39 5.68
CA ASN A 19 7.49 -8.83 4.62
C ASN A 19 6.03 -9.08 5.08
N ARG A 20 5.60 -8.62 6.25
CA ARG A 20 4.18 -8.68 6.66
C ARG A 20 3.63 -7.28 6.90
N ILE A 21 2.62 -6.93 6.11
CA ILE A 21 1.96 -5.64 6.15
C ILE A 21 0.50 -5.84 6.53
N VAL A 22 0.03 -5.10 7.51
CA VAL A 22 -1.38 -5.12 7.94
C VAL A 22 -2.00 -3.78 7.57
N ILE A 23 -3.12 -3.83 6.86
CA ILE A 23 -3.85 -2.67 6.34
C ILE A 23 -5.31 -2.79 6.75
N LYS A 24 -5.83 -1.73 7.37
CA LYS A 24 -7.25 -1.54 7.67
C LYS A 24 -7.77 -0.36 6.88
N THR A 25 -8.91 -0.53 6.22
CA THR A 25 -9.49 0.51 5.36
C THR A 25 -10.97 0.71 5.67
N LYS A 26 -11.48 1.92 5.46
CA LYS A 26 -12.92 2.23 5.52
C LYS A 26 -13.30 3.20 4.40
N ASN A 27 -14.35 2.89 3.64
CA ASN A 27 -14.79 3.66 2.45
C ASN A 27 -13.65 3.87 1.41
N VAL A 28 -12.87 2.81 1.15
CA VAL A 28 -11.79 2.81 0.17
C VAL A 28 -12.07 1.66 -0.78
N ARG A 29 -12.07 1.91 -2.09
CA ARG A 29 -12.27 0.88 -3.12
C ARG A 29 -10.95 0.28 -3.61
N LYS A 30 -9.90 1.09 -3.66
CA LYS A 30 -8.60 0.71 -4.23
C LYS A 30 -7.49 1.50 -3.55
N LEU A 31 -6.35 0.85 -3.29
CA LEU A 31 -5.16 1.49 -2.75
C LEU A 31 -3.89 0.95 -3.39
N SER A 32 -2.81 1.73 -3.26
CA SER A 32 -1.47 1.33 -3.69
C SER A 32 -0.54 1.32 -2.48
N VAL A 33 0.14 0.20 -2.29
CA VAL A 33 1.20 0.02 -1.30
C VAL A 33 2.54 0.24 -2.00
N TRP A 34 3.23 1.31 -1.63
CA TRP A 34 4.55 1.65 -2.15
C TRP A 34 5.63 1.12 -1.21
N LEU A 35 6.60 0.39 -1.74
CA LEU A 35 7.56 -0.37 -0.94
C LEU A 35 9.00 0.06 -1.23
N HIS A 36 9.78 0.21 -0.15
CA HIS A 36 11.21 0.48 -0.20
C HIS A 36 11.99 -0.80 0.13
N PRO A 37 13.18 -1.04 -0.46
CA PRO A 37 14.04 -2.18 -0.11
C PRO A 37 14.44 -2.26 1.38
N LEU A 38 14.34 -1.16 2.13
CA LEU A 38 14.59 -1.14 3.58
C LEU A 38 13.36 -1.56 4.42
N MET A 39 12.17 -1.68 3.80
CA MET A 39 10.93 -2.08 4.48
C MET A 39 10.65 -3.57 4.32
N VAL A 40 11.04 -4.14 3.18
CA VAL A 40 10.75 -5.52 2.79
C VAL A 40 11.93 -6.13 2.04
N ASP A 41 12.08 -7.45 2.18
CA ASP A 41 13.01 -8.26 1.41
C ASP A 41 12.32 -8.77 0.14
N PHE A 42 12.61 -8.15 -1.01
CA PHE A 42 11.98 -8.52 -2.30
C PHE A 42 12.35 -9.92 -2.80
N SER A 43 13.31 -10.61 -2.18
CA SER A 43 13.59 -12.02 -2.50
C SER A 43 12.55 -12.99 -1.92
N LYS A 44 11.65 -12.50 -1.06
CA LYS A 44 10.62 -13.29 -0.38
C LYS A 44 9.22 -12.76 -0.69
N PRO A 45 8.18 -13.62 -0.64
CA PRO A 45 6.81 -13.16 -0.78
C PRO A 45 6.43 -12.13 0.29
N ILE A 46 5.72 -11.08 -0.12
CA ILE A 46 5.17 -10.04 0.75
C ILE A 46 3.75 -10.43 1.11
N ARG A 47 3.50 -10.62 2.40
CA ARG A 47 2.18 -10.98 2.95
C ARG A 47 1.44 -9.72 3.35
N ILE A 48 0.25 -9.52 2.79
CA ILE A 48 -0.61 -8.38 3.09
C ILE A 48 -1.92 -8.88 3.68
N SER A 49 -2.23 -8.46 4.91
CA SER A 49 -3.54 -8.62 5.53
C SER A 49 -4.35 -7.34 5.32
N LEU A 50 -5.35 -7.38 4.44
CA LEU A 50 -6.26 -6.27 4.16
C LEU A 50 -7.62 -6.55 4.80
N ASN A 51 -8.01 -5.76 5.80
CA ASN A 51 -9.23 -5.96 6.58
C ASN A 51 -9.36 -7.39 7.15
N GLY A 52 -8.23 -8.00 7.54
CA GLY A 52 -8.17 -9.37 8.05
C GLY A 52 -8.06 -10.45 6.97
N LYS A 53 -8.26 -10.13 5.68
CA LYS A 53 -8.05 -11.07 4.58
C LYS A 53 -6.59 -11.10 4.15
N GLU A 54 -5.95 -12.24 4.26
CA GLU A 54 -4.54 -12.41 3.88
C GLU A 54 -4.37 -12.69 2.38
N SER A 55 -3.32 -12.11 1.81
CA SER A 55 -2.88 -12.34 0.43
C SER A 55 -1.35 -12.32 0.37
N SER A 56 -0.77 -13.02 -0.60
CA SER A 56 0.67 -13.09 -0.81
C SER A 56 1.00 -12.54 -2.19
N HIS A 57 1.98 -11.65 -2.25
CA HIS A 57 2.38 -10.94 -3.46
C HIS A 57 3.87 -11.07 -3.67
N ASN A 58 4.28 -11.19 -4.92
CA ASN A 58 5.67 -11.02 -5.32
C ASN A 58 5.80 -9.63 -5.95
N ALA A 59 6.76 -8.85 -5.48
CA ALA A 59 7.10 -7.57 -6.06
C ALA A 59 8.61 -7.50 -6.28
N ALA A 60 9.04 -6.76 -7.30
CA ALA A 60 10.43 -6.54 -7.59
C ALA A 60 10.69 -5.02 -7.62
N ALA A 61 11.78 -4.61 -6.98
CA ALA A 61 12.26 -3.25 -7.08
C ALA A 61 12.61 -2.92 -8.53
N ASN A 62 12.10 -1.81 -9.06
CA ASN A 62 12.39 -1.38 -10.42
C ASN A 62 12.47 0.16 -10.51
N LEU A 63 13.25 0.63 -11.51
CA LEU A 63 13.51 2.06 -11.71
C LEU A 63 12.25 2.83 -12.12
N LEU A 64 11.36 2.21 -12.89
CA LEU A 64 10.14 2.86 -13.36
C LEU A 64 9.24 3.25 -12.18
N ASP A 65 9.03 2.35 -11.22
CA ASP A 65 8.25 2.65 -10.01
C ASP A 65 8.95 3.68 -9.12
N ALA A 66 10.28 3.67 -9.05
CA ALA A 66 11.05 4.72 -8.36
C ALA A 66 10.77 6.11 -8.97
N ILE A 67 10.82 6.23 -10.30
CA ILE A 67 10.50 7.49 -10.99
C ILE A 67 9.05 7.90 -10.73
N ARG A 68 8.08 6.97 -10.87
CA ARG A 68 6.65 7.24 -10.61
C ARG A 68 6.40 7.69 -9.18
N SER A 69 7.08 7.08 -8.21
CA SER A 69 7.02 7.46 -6.81
C SER A 69 7.52 8.90 -6.60
N TYR A 70 8.65 9.24 -7.21
CA TYR A 70 9.21 10.58 -7.15
C TYR A 70 8.27 11.61 -7.78
N GLU A 71 7.73 11.35 -8.98
CA GLU A 71 6.81 12.27 -9.65
C GLU A 71 5.56 12.58 -8.80
N ARG A 72 5.04 11.58 -8.08
CA ARG A 72 3.86 11.71 -7.23
C ARG A 72 4.11 12.54 -5.96
N ARG A 73 5.29 12.41 -5.35
CA ARG A 73 5.60 13.09 -4.07
C ARG A 73 6.46 14.35 -4.21
N ARG A 74 7.20 14.47 -5.32
CA ARG A 74 8.26 15.46 -5.56
C ARG A 74 9.30 15.50 -4.45
N ASP A 75 9.59 14.35 -3.85
CA ASP A 75 10.55 14.20 -2.75
C ASP A 75 11.49 13.02 -3.02
N TRP A 76 12.77 13.34 -3.26
CA TRP A 76 13.81 12.35 -3.52
C TRP A 76 14.10 11.45 -2.32
N SER A 77 13.91 11.96 -1.11
CA SER A 77 14.16 11.20 0.12
C SER A 77 13.11 10.12 0.39
N LEU A 78 11.97 10.17 -0.31
CA LEU A 78 10.84 9.24 -0.18
C LEU A 78 10.52 8.55 -1.51
N THR A 79 11.56 8.00 -2.15
CA THR A 79 11.46 7.25 -3.40
C THR A 79 11.21 5.77 -3.12
N TYR A 80 10.06 5.22 -3.54
CA TYR A 80 9.71 3.81 -3.37
C TYR A 80 9.90 3.04 -4.67
N HIS A 81 10.40 1.80 -4.59
CA HIS A 81 10.91 1.07 -5.75
C HIS A 81 9.94 0.00 -6.27
N ALA A 82 8.82 -0.22 -5.59
CA ALA A 82 7.79 -1.14 -6.05
C ALA A 82 6.39 -0.66 -5.62
N GLU A 83 5.40 -0.93 -6.45
CA GLU A 83 3.98 -0.68 -6.17
C GLU A 83 3.18 -2.00 -6.17
N ILE A 84 2.42 -2.25 -5.10
CA ILE A 84 1.39 -3.30 -5.08
C ILE A 84 0.02 -2.63 -5.03
N THR A 85 -0.81 -2.93 -6.02
CA THR A 85 -2.16 -2.39 -6.11
C THR A 85 -3.16 -3.39 -5.54
N LEU A 86 -4.04 -2.94 -4.65
CA LEU A 86 -5.03 -3.78 -3.97
C LEU A 86 -6.44 -3.23 -4.17
N ASP A 87 -7.36 -4.11 -4.55
CA ASP A 87 -8.79 -3.84 -4.51
C ASP A 87 -9.31 -4.14 -3.10
N CYS A 88 -9.95 -3.14 -2.50
CA CYS A 88 -10.58 -3.25 -1.19
C CYS A 88 -12.01 -3.72 -1.41
N VAL A 89 -12.31 -4.92 -0.92
CA VAL A 89 -13.69 -5.41 -0.90
C VAL A 89 -14.40 -4.72 0.25
N GLU A 90 -15.52 -4.06 -0.04
CA GLU A 90 -16.42 -3.55 0.98
C GLU A 90 -17.20 -4.74 1.56
N ASP A 91 -17.19 -4.87 2.89
CA ASP A 91 -18.16 -5.69 3.62
C ASP A 91 -19.43 -4.88 3.90
#